data_AF-A0A4Y2A377-F1
#
_entry.id   AF-A0A4Y2A377-F1
#
_cell.length_a   1.000
_cell.length_b   1.000
_cell.length_c   1.000
_cell.angle_alpha   90.00
_cell.angle_beta   90.00
_cell.angle_gamma   90.00
#
_symmetry.space_group_name_H-M   'P 1'
#
loop_
_entity.id
_entity.type
_entity.pdbx_description
1 polymer ?
#
loop_
_entity_poly.entity_id
_entity_poly.type
_entity_poly.pdbx_seq_one_letter_code
_entity_poly.pdbx_strand_id
1 'polypeptide(L)'
;MRITGSGAMLTKIQEGDFLLAQQLYLLNETNCHPTFEHCGRKGWPDLSFIKGSDFSNSCIWKGLEDYTHSGRNYSLIEAIFSQSHYS
;
A
#
# COMPACT_ATOMS: atom_id res chain seq x y z
N MET A 1 6.46 -11.14 -9.55
CA MET A 1 5.10 -10.99 -8.98
C MET A 1 4.09 -11.45 -10.01
N ARG A 2 3.38 -12.57 -9.81
CA ARG A 2 2.31 -13.03 -10.71
C ARG A 2 0.98 -12.48 -10.21
N ILE A 3 0.32 -11.66 -11.01
CA ILE A 3 -1.04 -11.18 -10.76
C ILE A 3 -1.92 -11.78 -11.86
N THR A 4 -2.79 -12.74 -11.51
CA THR A 4 -3.79 -13.32 -12.41
C THR A 4 -5.17 -12.85 -12.00
N GLY A 5 -5.85 -12.13 -12.90
CA GLY A 5 -7.21 -11.63 -12.72
C GLY A 5 -7.69 -10.97 -14.01
N SER A 6 -8.50 -11.71 -14.76
CA SER A 6 -9.04 -11.38 -16.08
C SER A 6 -9.86 -10.08 -16.04
N GLY A 7 -9.55 -9.12 -16.92
CA GLY A 7 -10.40 -7.95 -17.20
C GLY A 7 -9.74 -6.56 -17.02
N ALA A 8 -8.73 -6.43 -16.15
CA ALA A 8 -8.06 -5.14 -15.85
C ALA A 8 -6.58 -5.08 -16.28
N MET A 9 -6.14 -6.02 -17.12
CA MET A 9 -4.72 -6.27 -17.39
C MET A 9 -4.04 -5.19 -18.26
N LEU A 10 -4.80 -4.41 -19.04
CA LEU A 10 -4.22 -3.41 -19.95
C LEU A 10 -3.89 -2.07 -19.26
N THR A 11 -4.60 -1.69 -18.20
CA THR A 11 -4.31 -0.47 -17.41
C THR A 11 -3.23 -0.68 -16.34
N LYS A 12 -3.01 -1.94 -15.90
CA LYS A 12 -2.05 -2.27 -14.84
C LYS A 12 -0.57 -2.20 -15.27
N ILE A 13 -0.29 -2.32 -16.56
CA ILE A 13 1.08 -2.36 -17.10
C ILE A 13 1.73 -0.97 -17.03
N GLN A 14 0.98 0.09 -17.35
CA GLN A 14 1.52 1.46 -17.40
C GLN A 14 1.81 2.06 -16.02
N GLU A 15 0.98 1.75 -15.01
CA GLU A 15 1.20 2.19 -13.63
C GLU A 15 2.31 1.38 -12.94
N GLY A 16 2.38 0.06 -13.18
CA GLY A 16 3.44 -0.79 -12.62
C GLY A 16 4.83 -0.38 -13.10
N ASP A 17 4.97 -0.08 -14.39
CA ASP A 17 6.23 0.37 -14.98
C ASP A 17 6.65 1.75 -14.45
N PHE A 18 5.71 2.66 -14.25
CA PHE A 18 5.97 3.96 -13.63
C PHE A 18 6.45 3.83 -12.19
N LEU A 19 5.77 3.03 -11.36
CA LEU A 19 6.15 2.82 -9.97
C LEU A 19 7.55 2.20 -9.86
N LEU A 20 7.86 1.21 -10.70
CA LEU A 20 9.19 0.61 -10.73
C LEU A 20 10.26 1.61 -11.18
N ALA A 21 9.99 2.40 -12.22
CA ALA A 21 10.91 3.45 -12.68
C ALA A 21 11.19 4.51 -11.61
N GLN A 22 10.18 4.82 -10.77
CA GLN A 22 10.33 5.73 -9.63
C GLN A 22 10.87 5.06 -8.36
N GLN A 23 11.13 3.75 -8.41
CA GLN A 23 11.53 2.93 -7.26
C GLN A 23 10.54 3.05 -6.09
N LEU A 24 9.25 3.09 -6.40
CA LEU A 24 8.15 3.11 -5.44
C LEU A 24 7.62 1.69 -5.23
N TYR A 25 7.56 1.26 -3.97
CA TYR A 25 7.11 -0.06 -3.55
C TYR A 25 5.82 0.07 -2.77
N LEU A 26 4.80 -0.69 -3.17
CA LEU A 26 3.50 -0.70 -2.51
C LEU A 26 3.58 -1.42 -1.17
N LEU A 27 3.09 -0.78 -0.10
CA LEU A 27 3.07 -1.32 1.26
C LEU A 27 1.74 -1.98 1.63
N ASN A 28 0.64 -1.66 0.93
CA ASN A 28 -0.66 -2.26 1.22
C ASN A 28 -0.61 -3.79 1.10
N GLU A 29 -1.12 -4.48 2.11
CA GLU A 29 -1.26 -5.93 2.06
C GLU A 29 -2.36 -6.35 1.07
N THR A 30 -2.14 -7.45 0.34
CA THR A 30 -3.08 -7.93 -0.70
C THR A 30 -4.44 -8.35 -0.13
N ASN A 31 -4.49 -8.75 1.15
CA ASN A 31 -5.70 -9.21 1.82
C ASN A 31 -6.19 -8.22 2.90
N CYS A 32 -5.83 -6.94 2.77
CA CYS A 32 -6.26 -5.94 3.72
C CYS A 32 -7.77 -5.67 3.64
N HIS A 33 -8.34 -5.23 4.76
CA HIS A 33 -9.69 -4.72 4.82
C HIS A 33 -9.84 -3.48 3.91
N PRO A 34 -11.07 -3.17 3.43
CA PRO A 34 -11.28 -2.01 2.57
C PRO A 34 -10.77 -0.74 3.25
N THR A 35 -10.09 0.13 2.50
CA THR A 35 -9.69 1.46 3.00
C THR A 35 -10.82 2.47 2.85
N PHE A 36 -11.88 2.13 2.12
CA PHE A 36 -13.05 2.96 1.93
C PHE A 36 -14.33 2.13 2.01
N GLU A 37 -15.29 2.61 2.79
CA GLU A 37 -16.66 2.13 2.82
C GLU A 37 -17.65 3.29 2.90
N HIS A 38 -18.54 3.39 1.91
CA HIS A 38 -19.61 4.38 1.92
C HIS A 38 -20.92 3.76 1.43
N CYS A 39 -21.97 3.86 2.26
CA CYS A 39 -23.27 3.23 1.99
C CYS A 39 -23.16 1.73 1.64
N GLY A 40 -22.32 0.98 2.36
CA GLY A 40 -22.10 -0.45 2.14
C GLY A 40 -21.26 -0.81 0.90
N ARG A 41 -20.74 0.18 0.16
CA ARG A 41 -19.82 -0.04 -0.94
C ARG A 41 -18.39 0.01 -0.43
N LYS A 42 -17.68 -1.11 -0.56
CA LYS A 42 -16.29 -1.29 -0.12
C LYS A 42 -15.31 -1.06 -1.27
N GLY A 43 -14.15 -0.47 -0.97
CA GLY A 43 -13.07 -0.25 -1.93
C GLY A 43 -11.70 -0.07 -1.26
N TRP A 44 -10.65 -0.09 -2.09
CA TRP A 44 -9.25 0.11 -1.69
C TRP A 44 -8.58 1.26 -2.47
N PRO A 45 -9.14 2.48 -2.44
CA PRO A 45 -8.57 3.61 -3.19
C PRO A 45 -7.29 4.16 -2.56
N ASP A 46 -7.04 3.91 -1.26
CA ASP A 46 -5.90 4.49 -0.56
C ASP A 46 -4.67 3.58 -0.67
N LEU A 47 -3.61 4.09 -1.29
CA LEU A 47 -2.35 3.38 -1.51
C LEU A 47 -1.21 4.03 -0.73
N SER A 48 -0.42 3.20 -0.06
CA SER A 48 0.75 3.57 0.71
C SER A 48 2.00 3.06 -0.01
N PHE A 49 2.95 3.94 -0.27
CA PHE A 49 4.20 3.60 -0.96
C PHE A 49 5.41 4.00 -0.15
N ILE A 50 6.51 3.28 -0.36
CA ILE A 50 7.84 3.67 0.10
C ILE A 50 8.80 3.78 -1.09
N LYS A 51 9.75 4.70 -0.99
CA LYS A 51 10.81 4.86 -1.99
C LYS A 51 12.04 4.06 -1.60
N GLY A 52 12.58 3.30 -2.55
CA GLY A 52 13.75 2.45 -2.35
C GLY A 52 13.38 1.08 -1.79
N SER A 53 14.02 0.03 -2.31
CA SER A 53 13.77 -1.36 -1.94
C SER A 53 14.11 -1.65 -0.48
N ASP A 54 15.17 -0.99 0.00
CA ASP A 54 15.86 -1.36 1.25
C ASP A 54 14.99 -1.10 2.48
N PHE A 55 14.04 -0.17 2.36
CA PHE A 55 13.15 0.23 3.45
C PHE A 55 11.81 -0.50 3.44
N SER A 56 11.46 -1.18 2.35
CA SER A 56 10.17 -1.88 2.24
C SER A 56 10.01 -3.00 3.29
N ASN A 57 11.10 -3.69 3.63
CA ASN A 57 11.12 -4.71 4.67
C ASN A 57 11.17 -4.14 6.10
N SER A 58 11.43 -2.85 6.24
CA SER A 58 11.48 -2.14 7.53
C SER A 58 10.13 -1.54 7.93
N CYS A 59 9.11 -1.65 7.09
CA CYS A 59 7.79 -1.10 7.33
C CYS A 59 6.77 -2.21 7.57
N ILE A 60 5.98 -2.06 8.62
CA ILE A 60 4.77 -2.86 8.86
C ILE A 60 3.59 -1.96 8.52
N TRP A 61 2.74 -2.40 7.61
CA TRP A 61 1.52 -1.70 7.23
C TRP A 61 0.30 -2.44 7.80
N LYS A 62 -0.66 -1.70 8.35
CA LYS A 62 -1.92 -2.26 8.88
C LYS A 62 -3.09 -1.37 8.48
N GLY A 63 -4.17 -1.97 7.98
CA GLY A 63 -5.46 -1.30 7.87
C GLY A 63 -6.12 -1.19 9.24
N LEU A 64 -6.68 -0.03 9.58
CA LEU A 64 -7.38 0.21 10.84
C LEU A 64 -8.90 0.31 10.59
N GLU A 65 -9.60 -0.80 10.75
CA GLU A 65 -11.04 -0.89 10.46
C GLU A 65 -11.92 -0.09 11.43
N ASP A 66 -11.57 -0.07 12.72
CA ASP A 66 -12.38 0.59 13.74
C ASP A 66 -12.20 2.12 13.74
N TYR A 67 -11.24 2.61 12.96
CA TYR A 67 -10.96 4.03 12.83
C TYR A 67 -11.45 4.49 11.48
N THR A 68 -12.60 5.18 11.47
CA THR A 68 -13.23 5.63 10.24
C THR A 68 -13.61 7.10 10.30
N HIS A 69 -13.42 7.83 9.21
CA HIS A 69 -13.90 9.19 9.03
C HIS A 69 -14.34 9.39 7.59
N SER A 70 -15.54 9.94 7.37
CA SER A 70 -16.10 10.19 6.03
C SER A 70 -16.15 8.95 5.11
N GLY A 71 -16.26 7.75 5.70
CA GLY A 71 -16.22 6.49 4.96
C GLY A 71 -14.82 6.05 4.52
N ARG A 72 -13.75 6.70 4.99
CA ARG A 72 -12.37 6.21 4.83
C ARG A 72 -11.89 5.57 6.13
N ASN A 73 -11.24 4.43 6.01
CA ASN A 73 -10.60 3.72 7.09
C ASN A 73 -9.14 4.16 7.17
N TYR A 74 -8.65 4.38 8.38
CA TYR A 74 -7.27 4.81 8.58
C TYR A 74 -6.30 3.65 8.28
N SER A 75 -5.04 3.99 7.97
CA SER A 75 -3.95 3.03 7.83
C SER A 75 -2.81 3.43 8.76
N LEU A 76 -2.14 2.44 9.34
CA LEU A 76 -0.95 2.61 10.17
C LEU A 76 0.28 2.10 9.43
N ILE A 77 1.36 2.87 9.47
CA ILE A 77 2.67 2.46 8.99
C ILE A 77 3.65 2.59 10.17
N GLU A 78 4.15 1.45 10.64
CA GLU A 78 5.23 1.40 11.61
C GLU A 78 6.54 1.20 10.83
N ALA A 79 7.48 2.15 10.93
CA ALA A 79 8.77 2.06 10.27
C ALA A 79 9.89 1.87 11.31
N ILE A 80 10.64 0.78 11.16
CA ILE A 80 11.73 0.39 12.06
C ILE A 80 13.04 0.82 11.43
N PHE A 81 13.60 1.93 11.90
CA PHE A 81 14.92 2.41 11.50
C PHE A 81 15.92 2.14 12.61
N SER A 82 16.94 1.33 12.35
CA SER A 82 18.12 1.28 13.22
C SER A 82 19.02 2.47 12.90
N GLN A 83 19.36 3.29 13.90
CA GLN A 83 20.42 4.28 13.74
C GLN A 83 21.75 3.55 13.60
N SER A 84 22.39 3.68 12.45
CA SER A 84 23.82 3.39 12.36
C SER A 84 24.57 4.54 13.06
N HIS A 85 25.19 4.25 14.20
CA HIS A 85 26.15 5.15 14.81
C HIS A 85 27.33 5.31 13.84
N TYR A 86 27.38 6.42 13.11
CA TYR A 86 28.59 6.81 12.42
C TYR A 86 29.63 7.19 13.48
N SER A 87 30.73 6.44 13.53
CA SER A 87 31.93 6.76 14.32
C SER A 87 32.77 7.80 13.61
#